data_AF-A0A1V0Q1T4-F1
#
_entry.id   AF-A0A1V0Q1T4-F1
#
_cell.length_a   1.000
_cell.length_b   1.000
_cell.length_c   1.000
_cell.angle_alpha   90.00
_cell.angle_beta   90.00
_cell.angle_gamma   90.00
#
_symmetry.space_group_name_H-M   'P 1'
#
loop_
_entity.id
_entity.type
_entity.pdbx_description
1 polymer ?
#
loop_
_entity_poly.entity_id
_entity_poly.type
_entity_poly.pdbx_seq_one_letter_code
_entity_poly.pdbx_strand_id
1 'polypeptide(L)'
;MNLRPDPTFHATPKLAMEAPAETLAFTLMLSPDGSQPDGLAVIDVDPGSKSYGQIVHQVIMPNTGDEFHHFGWNACSSALSPLSGHAFLERRYLIVPGIRSSRIYVIDVKEPLKAKIHKIIEPEEVFAKTGYSRPHTIHCGPEGIYVSTLGGGGADGTDGPPGIFIMDCETFEILGRYEMDRGKQDKHYDFWWNLPRDYMVSSEWGLPPQFENGVVPEDLLSNKYGHSIHFWNLRERRNVQTIDLGANHQMALEIRPAHDPAKDYGFCGVVVDTENLQGAIFTWWRKADGTFEVKKTITIDPQPAAADDLPELLKGFGAVPPLVTDIDLSLDDRFLYVACWGTGEMHQYDVSDPMAPKLAGKVEIGGIVKKTAHPGGKRFAYGPRWSRSAATASASTGPTRSIPHGTTSSIPTTRAGTWSWRMRAKMAG
;
A
#
# COMPACT_ATOMS: atom_id res chain seq x y z
N MET A 1 2.20 11.76 33.62
CA MET A 1 1.92 10.50 32.90
C MET A 1 0.42 10.35 32.79
N ASN A 2 -0.11 10.27 31.57
CA ASN A 2 -1.51 9.92 31.39
C ASN A 2 -1.64 8.42 31.68
N LEU A 3 -2.51 8.05 32.62
CA LEU A 3 -2.79 6.65 32.98
C LEU A 3 -3.70 5.94 31.96
N ARG A 4 -3.99 6.58 30.82
CA ARG A 4 -4.88 6.09 29.78
C ARG A 4 -4.11 5.86 28.48
N PRO A 5 -4.47 4.82 27.69
CA PRO A 5 -3.92 4.63 26.34
C PRO A 5 -4.13 5.87 25.46
N ASP A 6 -3.33 5.97 24.40
CA ASP A 6 -3.48 6.99 23.36
C ASP A 6 -4.95 7.05 22.88
N PRO A 7 -5.58 8.25 22.82
CA PRO A 7 -6.98 8.37 22.45
C PRO A 7 -7.29 7.96 21.00
N THR A 8 -6.27 7.79 20.16
CA THR A 8 -6.37 7.30 18.77
C THR A 8 -6.17 5.79 18.65
N PHE A 9 -6.06 5.08 19.78
CA PHE A 9 -6.11 3.63 19.81
C PHE A 9 -7.54 3.16 20.07
N HIS A 10 -8.05 2.33 19.16
CA HIS A 10 -9.42 1.85 19.19
C HIS A 10 -9.44 0.34 19.33
N ALA A 11 -10.10 -0.17 20.38
CA ALA A 11 -10.10 -1.60 20.68
C ALA A 11 -10.85 -2.45 19.63
N THR A 12 -11.74 -1.83 18.85
CA THR A 12 -12.54 -2.51 17.82
C THR A 12 -12.73 -1.60 16.59
N PRO A 13 -13.02 -2.19 15.41
CA PRO A 13 -13.38 -1.41 14.22
C PRO A 13 -14.60 -0.49 14.44
N LYS A 14 -15.57 -0.93 15.25
CA LYS A 14 -16.72 -0.11 15.63
C LYS A 14 -16.32 1.16 16.37
N LEU A 15 -15.47 1.05 17.40
CA LEU A 15 -15.00 2.22 18.15
C LEU A 15 -14.15 3.16 17.28
N ALA A 16 -13.43 2.61 16.32
CA ALA A 16 -12.71 3.38 15.32
C ALA A 16 -13.64 4.19 14.42
N MET A 17 -14.76 3.61 13.98
CA MET A 17 -15.78 4.32 13.19
C MET A 17 -16.55 5.39 13.98
N GLU A 18 -16.67 5.22 15.29
CA GLU A 18 -17.31 6.18 16.20
C GLU A 18 -16.37 7.32 16.64
N ALA A 19 -15.08 7.22 16.31
CA ALA A 19 -14.08 8.22 16.63
C ALA A 19 -14.27 9.52 15.82
N PRO A 20 -13.70 10.65 16.28
CA PRO A 20 -13.72 11.89 15.49
C PRO A 20 -13.12 11.68 14.10
N ALA A 21 -13.72 12.33 13.10
CA ALA A 21 -13.18 12.34 11.74
C ALA A 21 -11.79 13.01 11.70
N GLU A 22 -10.96 12.57 10.77
CA GLU A 22 -9.66 13.13 10.51
C GLU A 22 -9.76 14.58 10.03
N THR A 23 -8.88 15.44 10.54
CA THR A 23 -8.77 16.86 10.13
C THR A 23 -7.48 17.14 9.36
N LEU A 24 -6.54 16.20 9.37
CA LEU A 24 -5.29 16.27 8.63
C LEU A 24 -5.03 14.95 7.90
N ALA A 25 -4.48 15.05 6.69
CA ALA A 25 -3.97 13.92 5.93
C ALA A 25 -2.46 14.06 5.71
N PHE A 26 -1.73 12.98 5.98
CA PHE A 26 -0.31 12.87 5.66
C PHE A 26 -0.16 12.22 4.29
N THR A 27 0.59 12.85 3.38
CA THR A 27 0.78 12.36 2.01
C THR A 27 2.25 12.46 1.61
N LEU A 28 2.79 11.40 1.02
CA LEU A 28 4.15 11.41 0.50
C LEU A 28 4.21 12.18 -0.82
N MET A 29 5.21 13.04 -0.93
CA MET A 29 5.61 13.73 -2.15
C MET A 29 6.81 12.98 -2.72
N LEU A 30 6.71 12.60 -3.99
CA LEU A 30 7.73 11.83 -4.70
C LEU A 30 8.34 12.71 -5.80
N SER A 31 9.66 12.65 -5.97
CA SER A 31 10.39 13.10 -7.15
C SER A 31 10.77 11.91 -8.02
N PRO A 32 9.93 11.51 -9.01
CA PRO A 32 10.11 10.25 -9.74
C PRO A 32 11.40 10.20 -10.57
N ASP A 33 11.94 11.36 -10.95
CA ASP A 33 13.20 11.48 -11.68
C ASP A 33 14.42 11.68 -10.77
N GLY A 34 14.21 11.70 -9.45
CA GLY A 34 15.25 11.95 -8.44
C GLY A 34 15.89 13.34 -8.53
N SER A 35 15.32 14.29 -9.28
CA SER A 35 15.88 15.64 -9.43
C SER A 35 15.74 16.49 -8.16
N GLN A 36 14.82 16.13 -7.28
CA GLN A 36 14.59 16.75 -5.98
C GLN A 36 14.43 15.68 -4.91
N PRO A 37 14.60 16.03 -3.62
CA PRO A 37 14.25 15.14 -2.53
C PRO A 37 12.75 14.83 -2.51
N ASP A 38 12.44 13.64 -2.02
CA ASP A 38 11.07 13.30 -1.64
C ASP A 38 10.67 14.08 -0.37
N GLY A 39 9.40 14.02 0.01
CA GLY A 39 8.93 14.73 1.19
C GLY A 39 7.61 14.22 1.74
N LEU A 40 7.22 14.80 2.86
CA LEU A 40 5.92 14.61 3.50
C LEU A 40 5.14 15.91 3.40
N ALA A 41 3.92 15.85 2.88
CA ALA A 41 2.94 16.93 2.95
C ALA A 41 1.93 16.64 4.06
N VAL A 42 1.58 17.69 4.82
CA VAL A 42 0.46 17.70 5.74
C VAL A 42 -0.65 18.53 5.09
N ILE A 43 -1.77 17.88 4.78
CA ILE A 43 -2.90 18.47 4.09
C ILE A 43 -4.04 18.65 5.08
N ASP A 44 -4.65 19.84 5.08
CA ASP A 44 -5.86 20.09 5.85
C ASP A 44 -7.07 19.47 5.14
N VAL A 45 -7.75 18.57 5.83
CA VAL A 45 -8.92 17.84 5.32
C VAL A 45 -10.18 18.08 6.14
N ASP A 46 -10.16 19.07 7.05
CA ASP A 46 -11.36 19.51 7.76
C ASP A 46 -12.26 20.34 6.83
N PRO A 47 -13.47 19.88 6.47
CA PRO A 47 -14.38 20.63 5.60
C PRO A 47 -14.82 21.98 6.16
N GLY A 48 -14.72 22.19 7.48
CA GLY A 48 -14.99 23.46 8.15
C GLY A 48 -13.83 24.46 8.12
N SER A 49 -12.64 24.02 7.71
CA SER A 49 -11.44 24.84 7.70
C SER A 49 -11.34 25.77 6.49
N LYS A 50 -10.75 26.96 6.69
CA LYS A 50 -10.43 27.90 5.59
C LYS A 50 -9.32 27.39 4.68
N SER A 51 -8.50 26.46 5.15
CA SER A 51 -7.42 25.83 4.41
C SER A 51 -7.77 24.43 3.90
N TYR A 52 -9.06 24.04 3.92
CA TYR A 52 -9.51 22.75 3.39
C TYR A 52 -8.94 22.46 1.99
N GLY A 53 -8.32 21.28 1.85
CA GLY A 53 -7.67 20.82 0.62
C GLY A 53 -6.31 21.47 0.33
N GLN A 54 -5.72 22.21 1.26
CA GLN A 54 -4.40 22.85 1.09
C GLN A 54 -3.31 22.13 1.88
N ILE A 55 -2.09 22.18 1.34
CA ILE A 55 -0.90 21.78 2.10
C ILE A 55 -0.61 22.86 3.13
N VAL A 56 -0.66 22.49 4.41
CA VAL A 56 -0.47 23.39 5.56
C VAL A 56 0.90 23.24 6.22
N HIS A 57 1.63 22.15 5.94
CA HIS A 57 3.01 21.95 6.35
C HIS A 57 3.73 20.95 5.44
N GLN A 58 5.05 21.02 5.36
CA GLN A 58 5.86 20.07 4.60
C GLN A 58 7.16 19.72 5.34
N VAL A 59 7.62 18.49 5.16
CA VAL A 59 8.96 18.04 5.56
C VAL A 59 9.67 17.51 4.32
N ILE A 60 10.64 18.25 3.80
CA ILE A 60 11.45 17.83 2.65
C ILE A 60 12.65 17.03 3.16
N MET A 61 12.89 15.87 2.56
CA MET A 61 13.99 15.00 2.96
C MET A 61 15.35 15.59 2.55
N PRO A 62 16.44 15.22 3.25
CA PRO A 62 17.78 15.68 2.91
C PRO A 62 18.38 14.98 1.68
N ASN A 63 17.86 13.81 1.28
CA ASN A 63 18.41 13.00 0.18
C ASN A 63 17.45 12.92 -1.01
N THR A 64 18.03 12.71 -2.20
CA THR A 64 17.31 12.44 -3.45
C THR A 64 17.27 10.95 -3.76
N GLY A 65 16.25 10.51 -4.50
CA GLY A 65 16.20 9.14 -5.04
C GLY A 65 15.80 8.07 -4.01
N ASP A 66 15.15 8.46 -2.91
CA ASP A 66 14.58 7.51 -1.95
C ASP A 66 13.41 6.71 -2.57
N GLU A 67 12.59 7.37 -3.39
CA GLU A 67 11.38 6.83 -3.99
C GLU A 67 10.35 6.44 -2.92
N PHE A 68 9.82 7.46 -2.26
CA PHE A 68 8.74 7.32 -1.29
C PHE A 68 7.50 6.64 -1.89
N HIS A 69 6.99 5.62 -1.18
CA HIS A 69 5.91 4.76 -1.67
C HIS A 69 4.83 4.50 -0.60
N HIS A 70 5.13 3.63 0.37
CA HIS A 70 4.28 3.31 1.52
C HIS A 70 4.91 3.86 2.80
N PHE A 71 4.07 4.12 3.81
CA PHE A 71 4.52 4.48 5.14
C PHE A 71 3.47 4.06 6.18
N GLY A 72 3.86 4.06 7.45
CA GLY A 72 2.97 3.66 8.55
C GLY A 72 3.32 4.33 9.86
N TRP A 73 2.50 4.10 10.88
CA TRP A 73 2.75 4.61 12.23
C TRP A 73 3.72 3.71 13.01
N ASN A 74 4.41 4.28 13.99
CA ASN A 74 5.18 3.51 14.97
C ASN A 74 4.28 2.63 15.86
N ALA A 75 3.10 3.13 16.20
CA ALA A 75 2.14 2.48 17.07
C ALA A 75 0.70 2.80 16.62
N CYS A 76 -0.19 1.86 16.85
CA CYS A 76 -1.61 1.97 16.50
C CYS A 76 -2.46 1.11 17.44
N SER A 77 -3.73 0.91 17.09
CA SER A 77 -4.69 0.12 17.87
C SER A 77 -4.20 -1.29 18.24
N SER A 78 -3.25 -1.87 17.49
CA SER A 78 -2.62 -3.15 17.83
C SER A 78 -1.90 -3.13 19.19
N ALA A 79 -1.49 -1.96 19.69
CA ALA A 79 -0.92 -1.79 21.02
C ALA A 79 -1.92 -2.08 22.16
N LEU A 80 -3.23 -2.12 21.87
CA LEU A 80 -4.25 -2.58 22.82
C LEU A 80 -4.38 -4.10 22.89
N SER A 81 -3.71 -4.83 21.99
CA SER A 81 -3.71 -6.29 22.02
C SER A 81 -3.02 -6.78 23.30
N PRO A 82 -3.57 -7.80 23.98
CA PRO A 82 -2.88 -8.47 25.10
C PRO A 82 -1.52 -9.09 24.71
N LEU A 83 -1.26 -9.23 23.40
CA LEU A 83 0.00 -9.70 22.85
C LEU A 83 1.08 -8.60 22.81
N SER A 84 0.73 -7.33 23.02
CA SER A 84 1.71 -6.26 23.04
C SER A 84 2.47 -6.24 24.37
N GLY A 85 3.80 -6.26 24.29
CA GLY A 85 4.68 -6.09 25.45
C GLY A 85 4.96 -4.63 25.81
N HIS A 86 4.45 -3.68 25.02
CA HIS A 86 4.86 -2.28 25.08
C HIS A 86 3.81 -1.44 25.81
N ALA A 87 4.14 -0.99 27.02
CA ALA A 87 3.27 -0.11 27.79
C ALA A 87 3.47 1.35 27.37
N PHE A 88 2.38 2.13 27.35
CA PHE A 88 2.39 3.59 27.14
C PHE A 88 2.87 4.09 25.77
N LEU A 89 2.68 3.31 24.70
CA LEU A 89 2.92 3.77 23.34
C LEU A 89 1.96 4.91 22.94
N GLU A 90 2.46 5.82 22.10
CA GLU A 90 1.67 6.86 21.44
C GLU A 90 1.79 6.75 19.91
N ARG A 91 0.68 7.02 19.20
CA ARG A 91 0.67 7.18 17.74
C ARG A 91 1.31 8.53 17.43
N ARG A 92 2.59 8.55 17.09
CA ARG A 92 3.34 9.81 16.97
C ARG A 92 4.30 9.88 15.81
N TYR A 93 4.96 8.78 15.48
CA TYR A 93 6.01 8.81 14.47
C TYR A 93 5.52 8.13 13.19
N LEU A 94 5.77 8.79 12.07
CA LEU A 94 5.62 8.19 10.75
C LEU A 94 6.93 7.52 10.36
N ILE A 95 6.86 6.27 9.95
CA ILE A 95 7.97 5.46 9.48
C ILE A 95 7.87 5.43 7.96
N VAL A 96 8.79 6.13 7.29
CA VAL A 96 8.74 6.38 5.85
C VAL A 96 9.98 5.77 5.18
N PRO A 97 9.87 4.55 4.61
CA PRO A 97 10.91 3.95 3.81
C PRO A 97 11.03 4.58 2.41
N GLY A 98 12.25 4.68 1.92
CA GLY A 98 12.54 4.81 0.49
C GLY A 98 12.66 3.45 -0.16
N ILE A 99 11.74 3.12 -1.06
CA ILE A 99 11.73 1.81 -1.76
C ILE A 99 13.00 1.63 -2.58
N ARG A 100 13.63 2.68 -3.11
CA ARG A 100 14.83 2.56 -3.93
C ARG A 100 16.10 2.64 -3.11
N SER A 101 16.19 3.58 -2.19
CA SER A 101 17.41 3.80 -1.41
C SER A 101 17.59 2.79 -0.29
N SER A 102 16.51 2.19 0.20
CA SER A 102 16.47 1.42 1.47
C SER A 102 16.68 2.24 2.74
N ARG A 103 16.67 3.56 2.65
CA ARG A 103 16.70 4.46 3.81
C ARG A 103 15.34 4.50 4.48
N ILE A 104 15.31 4.68 5.80
CA ILE A 104 14.06 4.83 6.56
C ILE A 104 14.11 6.13 7.35
N TYR A 105 13.11 6.98 7.15
CA TYR A 105 12.93 8.20 7.91
C TYR A 105 11.89 7.98 9.01
N VAL A 106 12.23 8.40 10.22
CA VAL A 106 11.29 8.49 11.34
C VAL A 106 10.94 9.95 11.52
N ILE A 107 9.68 10.31 11.27
CA ILE A 107 9.20 11.70 11.32
C ILE A 107 8.30 11.86 12.54
N ASP A 108 8.67 12.76 13.46
CA ASP A 108 7.85 13.14 14.61
C ASP A 108 6.72 14.06 14.15
N VAL A 109 5.47 13.63 14.36
CA VAL A 109 4.27 14.41 14.05
C VAL A 109 3.41 14.71 15.27
N LYS A 110 3.98 14.71 16.48
CA LYS A 110 3.25 15.09 17.71
C LYS A 110 2.59 16.47 17.61
N GLU A 111 3.28 17.41 16.98
CA GLU A 111 2.71 18.66 16.48
C GLU A 111 2.75 18.59 14.94
N PRO A 112 1.67 18.19 14.26
CA PRO A 112 1.71 17.93 12.82
C PRO A 112 2.19 19.13 11.98
N LEU A 113 1.85 20.36 12.38
CA LEU A 113 2.29 21.59 11.70
C LEU A 113 3.72 22.03 12.06
N LYS A 114 4.42 21.25 12.88
CA LYS A 114 5.84 21.38 13.21
C LYS A 114 6.54 20.03 13.03
N ALA A 115 6.00 19.18 12.16
CA ALA A 115 6.57 17.87 11.88
C ALA A 115 8.03 18.00 11.47
N LYS A 116 8.87 17.07 11.93
CA LYS A 116 10.31 17.10 11.72
C LYS A 116 10.90 15.68 11.71
N ILE A 117 12.04 15.53 11.03
CA ILE A 117 12.81 14.29 11.07
C ILE A 117 13.33 14.09 12.50
N HIS A 118 13.00 12.94 13.08
CA HIS A 118 13.46 12.49 14.39
C HIS A 118 14.71 11.62 14.28
N LYS A 119 14.71 10.67 13.34
CA LYS A 119 15.81 9.73 13.08
C LYS A 119 15.85 9.39 11.60
N ILE A 120 17.05 9.11 11.11
CA ILE A 120 17.29 8.51 9.79
C ILE A 120 18.04 7.21 10.03
N ILE A 121 17.54 6.12 9.47
CA ILE A 121 18.23 4.83 9.44
C ILE A 121 18.78 4.69 8.03
N GLU A 122 20.11 4.70 7.93
CA GLU A 122 20.78 4.65 6.65
C GLU A 122 20.72 3.24 6.04
N PRO A 123 20.74 3.11 4.70
CA PRO A 123 20.62 1.83 4.01
C PRO A 123 21.59 0.78 4.54
N GLU A 124 22.84 1.17 4.80
CA GLU A 124 23.90 0.28 5.28
C GLU A 124 23.52 -0.43 6.58
N GLU A 125 22.78 0.23 7.46
CA GLU A 125 22.28 -0.38 8.69
C GLU A 125 21.19 -1.42 8.41
N VAL A 126 20.25 -1.11 7.49
CA VAL A 126 19.21 -2.05 7.05
C VAL A 126 19.87 -3.30 6.46
N PHE A 127 20.81 -3.12 5.54
CA PHE A 127 21.58 -4.22 4.95
C PHE A 127 22.34 -5.02 6.00
N ALA A 128 23.09 -4.36 6.90
CA ALA A 128 23.92 -5.05 7.88
C ALA A 128 23.09 -5.88 8.89
N LYS A 129 21.94 -5.36 9.33
CA LYS A 129 21.11 -6.01 10.35
C LYS A 129 20.13 -7.03 9.77
N THR A 130 19.74 -6.89 8.50
CA THR A 130 18.67 -7.71 7.91
C THR A 130 19.08 -8.43 6.64
N GLY A 131 20.12 -8.00 5.92
CA GLY A 131 20.43 -8.49 4.58
C GLY A 131 19.26 -8.33 3.58
N TYR A 132 18.35 -7.40 3.83
CA TYR A 132 17.25 -7.05 2.94
C TYR A 132 17.42 -5.62 2.40
N SER A 133 16.64 -5.30 1.37
CA SER A 133 16.59 -3.98 0.73
C SER A 133 15.23 -3.67 0.13
N ARG A 134 15.03 -2.44 -0.30
CA ARG A 134 13.77 -1.94 -0.89
C ARG A 134 12.59 -2.13 0.08
N PRO A 135 12.66 -1.55 1.30
CA PRO A 135 11.57 -1.60 2.26
C PRO A 135 10.30 -0.96 1.68
N HIS A 136 9.16 -1.57 1.96
CA HIS A 136 7.88 -1.26 1.31
C HIS A 136 6.77 -1.04 2.33
N THR A 137 6.04 -2.07 2.74
CA THR A 137 4.90 -1.95 3.66
C THR A 137 5.38 -1.81 5.09
N ILE A 138 4.78 -0.87 5.83
CA ILE A 138 4.98 -0.66 7.26
C ILE A 138 3.70 -1.00 8.03
N HIS A 139 3.79 -1.87 9.02
CA HIS A 139 2.70 -2.14 9.97
C HIS A 139 3.17 -2.09 11.43
N CYS A 140 2.45 -1.31 12.26
CA CYS A 140 2.59 -1.30 13.71
C CYS A 140 1.99 -2.57 14.32
N GLY A 141 2.83 -3.49 14.77
CA GLY A 141 2.45 -4.77 15.38
C GLY A 141 2.69 -4.84 16.87
N PRO A 142 2.27 -5.93 17.53
CA PRO A 142 2.41 -6.09 18.98
C PRO A 142 3.87 -6.18 19.45
N GLU A 143 4.77 -6.73 18.62
CA GLU A 143 6.21 -6.89 18.94
C GLU A 143 7.05 -5.66 18.58
N GLY A 144 6.52 -4.77 17.74
CA GLY A 144 7.25 -3.63 17.18
C GLY A 144 6.68 -3.23 15.81
N ILE A 145 7.46 -2.53 15.03
CA ILE A 145 7.12 -2.10 13.67
C ILE A 145 7.63 -3.15 12.69
N TYR A 146 6.74 -3.72 11.88
CA TYR A 146 7.07 -4.70 10.86
C TYR A 146 7.24 -3.99 9.52
N VAL A 147 8.30 -4.34 8.80
CA VAL A 147 8.68 -3.71 7.53
C VAL A 147 8.90 -4.78 6.49
N SER A 148 8.06 -4.84 5.45
CA SER A 148 8.34 -5.71 4.30
C SER A 148 9.41 -5.11 3.40
N THR A 149 10.05 -5.96 2.62
CA THR A 149 11.11 -5.61 1.68
C THR A 149 10.84 -6.27 0.34
N LEU A 150 11.36 -5.69 -0.74
CA LEU A 150 11.19 -6.21 -2.11
C LEU A 150 12.49 -6.79 -2.68
N GLY A 151 13.63 -6.54 -2.04
CA GLY A 151 14.92 -7.13 -2.39
C GLY A 151 15.59 -7.82 -1.21
N GLY A 152 16.44 -8.79 -1.53
CA GLY A 152 17.45 -9.32 -0.62
C GLY A 152 18.66 -8.37 -0.50
N GLY A 153 19.84 -8.96 -0.29
CA GLY A 153 21.11 -8.24 -0.29
C GLY A 153 21.61 -7.99 -1.72
N GLY A 154 22.85 -7.51 -1.83
CA GLY A 154 23.50 -7.27 -3.11
C GLY A 154 23.11 -5.94 -3.74
N ALA A 155 23.85 -5.54 -4.78
CA ALA A 155 23.68 -4.24 -5.44
C ALA A 155 22.30 -4.10 -6.09
N ASP A 156 21.78 -5.18 -6.67
CA ASP A 156 20.50 -5.24 -7.36
C ASP A 156 19.39 -5.87 -6.49
N GLY A 157 19.67 -6.16 -5.21
CA GLY A 157 18.70 -6.74 -4.29
C GLY A 157 18.30 -8.19 -4.60
N THR A 158 19.14 -8.95 -5.33
CA THR A 158 18.86 -10.35 -5.68
C THR A 158 19.65 -11.37 -4.86
N ASP A 159 20.54 -10.94 -3.95
CA ASP A 159 21.25 -11.86 -3.06
C ASP A 159 20.34 -12.35 -1.94
N GLY A 160 19.62 -13.44 -2.23
CA GLY A 160 18.67 -14.07 -1.33
C GLY A 160 17.25 -13.49 -1.44
N PRO A 161 16.25 -14.17 -0.85
CA PRO A 161 14.86 -13.76 -1.00
C PRO A 161 14.55 -12.56 -0.09
N PRO A 162 13.72 -11.61 -0.53
CA PRO A 162 13.18 -10.57 0.32
C PRO A 162 12.30 -11.15 1.45
N GLY A 163 11.97 -10.33 2.42
CA GLY A 163 11.10 -10.72 3.54
C GLY A 163 10.67 -9.53 4.39
N ILE A 164 10.52 -9.76 5.68
CA ILE A 164 10.09 -8.79 6.68
C ILE A 164 11.15 -8.69 7.77
N PHE A 165 11.38 -7.48 8.27
CA PHE A 165 12.15 -7.27 9.50
C PHE A 165 11.33 -6.47 10.50
N ILE A 166 11.74 -6.55 11.77
CA ILE A 166 11.08 -5.86 12.87
C ILE A 166 12.00 -4.73 13.36
N MET A 167 11.41 -3.58 13.63
CA MET A 167 12.01 -2.47 14.35
C MET A 167 11.34 -2.30 15.71
N ASP A 168 12.11 -1.87 16.69
CA ASP A 168 11.58 -1.45 17.99
C ASP A 168 10.71 -0.17 17.84
N CYS A 169 9.55 -0.12 18.49
CA CYS A 169 8.58 0.97 18.30
C CYS A 169 8.86 2.24 19.13
N GLU A 170 9.88 2.23 19.99
CA GLU A 170 10.30 3.38 20.81
C GLU A 170 11.67 3.93 20.38
N THR A 171 12.66 3.06 20.22
CA THR A 171 14.04 3.38 19.85
C THR A 171 14.26 3.42 18.34
N PHE A 172 13.35 2.80 17.57
CA PHE A 172 13.47 2.62 16.12
C PHE A 172 14.74 1.88 15.71
N GLU A 173 15.30 1.05 16.59
CA GLU A 173 16.38 0.14 16.23
C GLU A 173 15.83 -1.07 15.48
N ILE A 174 16.53 -1.50 14.43
CA ILE A 174 16.20 -2.76 13.76
C ILE A 174 16.57 -3.92 14.69
N LEU A 175 15.58 -4.78 14.97
CA LEU A 175 15.72 -5.98 15.80
C LEU A 175 16.22 -7.17 14.98
N GLY A 176 15.89 -7.23 13.69
CA GLY A 176 16.31 -8.28 12.77
C GLY A 176 15.17 -8.84 11.93
N ARG A 177 15.46 -9.94 11.22
CA ARG A 177 14.49 -10.63 10.35
C ARG A 177 13.31 -11.20 11.16
N TYR A 178 12.14 -11.18 10.54
CA TYR A 178 10.97 -11.85 11.06
C TYR A 178 11.07 -13.37 10.84
N GLU A 179 11.37 -13.83 9.61
CA GLU A 179 11.24 -15.24 9.24
C GLU A 179 12.20 -16.15 10.01
N MET A 180 11.64 -17.11 10.74
CA MET A 180 12.39 -18.26 11.30
C MET A 180 12.41 -19.43 10.32
N ASP A 181 11.32 -19.62 9.57
CA ASP A 181 11.21 -20.58 8.48
C ASP A 181 10.30 -20.01 7.38
N ARG A 182 10.89 -19.63 6.25
CA ARG A 182 10.16 -19.01 5.13
C ARG A 182 9.48 -20.00 4.20
N GLY A 183 9.69 -21.31 4.40
CA GLY A 183 9.13 -22.34 3.51
C GLY A 183 9.44 -22.06 2.04
N LYS A 184 8.37 -21.95 1.22
CA LYS A 184 8.47 -21.76 -0.23
C LYS A 184 8.51 -20.30 -0.69
N GLN A 185 8.42 -19.33 0.22
CA GLN A 185 8.39 -17.92 -0.16
C GLN A 185 9.69 -17.52 -0.88
N ASP A 186 9.55 -16.96 -2.09
CA ASP A 186 10.67 -16.56 -2.95
C ASP A 186 10.71 -15.03 -3.23
N LYS A 187 9.54 -14.40 -3.29
CA LYS A 187 9.32 -12.97 -3.52
C LYS A 187 8.45 -12.41 -2.41
N HIS A 188 8.36 -11.09 -2.35
CA HIS A 188 7.53 -10.42 -1.36
C HIS A 188 6.89 -9.17 -1.99
N TYR A 189 5.92 -8.58 -1.30
CA TYR A 189 5.40 -7.25 -1.57
C TYR A 189 4.76 -6.70 -0.28
N ASP A 190 3.49 -7.04 -0.07
CA ASP A 190 2.67 -6.59 1.06
C ASP A 190 2.45 -7.73 2.05
N PHE A 191 2.09 -7.37 3.28
CA PHE A 191 1.68 -8.32 4.31
C PHE A 191 0.70 -7.68 5.29
N TRP A 192 -0.13 -8.50 5.90
CA TRP A 192 -0.94 -8.11 7.05
C TRP A 192 -1.32 -9.36 7.84
N TRP A 193 -2.21 -9.26 8.83
CA TRP A 193 -2.42 -10.30 9.82
C TRP A 193 -3.85 -10.32 10.37
N ASN A 194 -4.15 -11.41 11.07
CA ASN A 194 -5.17 -11.43 12.11
C ASN A 194 -4.47 -11.80 13.43
N LEU A 195 -4.27 -10.81 14.31
CA LEU A 195 -3.50 -11.00 15.55
C LEU A 195 -4.14 -12.02 16.49
N PRO A 196 -5.46 -11.94 16.82
CA PRO A 196 -6.06 -12.92 17.73
C PRO A 196 -6.09 -14.36 17.18
N ARG A 197 -6.11 -14.52 15.85
CA ARG A 197 -6.14 -15.83 15.17
C ARG A 197 -4.76 -16.40 14.82
N ASP A 198 -3.70 -15.66 15.15
CA ASP A 198 -2.29 -16.05 15.02
C ASP A 198 -1.85 -16.41 13.59
N TYR A 199 -2.28 -15.61 12.62
CA TYR A 199 -1.78 -15.75 11.26
C TYR A 199 -1.40 -14.43 10.62
N MET A 200 -0.39 -14.49 9.77
CA MET A 200 -0.01 -13.43 8.83
C MET A 200 -0.28 -13.93 7.41
N VAL A 201 -0.56 -13.01 6.50
CA VAL A 201 -0.60 -13.27 5.06
C VAL A 201 0.39 -12.32 4.39
N SER A 202 1.23 -12.82 3.50
CA SER A 202 2.05 -11.99 2.62
C SER A 202 1.85 -12.37 1.15
N SER A 203 2.28 -11.47 0.27
CA SER A 203 2.03 -11.47 -1.18
C SER A 203 3.34 -11.28 -1.96
N GLU A 204 3.28 -11.35 -3.29
CA GLU A 204 4.45 -11.32 -4.16
C GLU A 204 4.28 -10.35 -5.34
N TRP A 205 5.24 -9.44 -5.53
CA TRP A 205 5.29 -8.60 -6.72
C TRP A 205 6.39 -9.04 -7.70
N GLY A 206 7.65 -8.76 -7.40
CA GLY A 206 8.79 -8.93 -8.29
C GLY A 206 10.06 -8.50 -7.57
N LEU A 207 11.21 -8.94 -8.07
CA LEU A 207 12.51 -8.51 -7.55
C LEU A 207 12.91 -7.15 -8.15
N PRO A 208 13.86 -6.41 -7.54
CA PRO A 208 14.16 -5.03 -7.95
C PRO A 208 14.47 -4.84 -9.45
N PRO A 209 15.21 -5.72 -10.13
CA PRO A 209 15.43 -5.61 -11.58
C PRO A 209 14.15 -5.61 -12.42
N GLN A 210 13.07 -6.19 -11.91
CA GLN A 210 11.78 -6.32 -12.59
C GLN A 210 10.89 -5.07 -12.43
N PHE A 211 11.23 -4.10 -11.58
CA PHE A 211 10.40 -2.92 -11.36
C PHE A 211 11.15 -1.58 -11.30
N GLU A 212 12.43 -1.57 -10.90
CA GLU A 212 13.18 -0.33 -10.69
C GLU A 212 13.32 0.51 -11.97
N ASN A 213 13.22 -0.10 -13.16
CA ASN A 213 13.34 0.58 -14.45
C ASN A 213 12.04 0.52 -15.27
N GLY A 214 10.91 0.24 -14.60
CA GLY A 214 9.64 -0.09 -15.23
C GLY A 214 9.44 -1.59 -15.37
N VAL A 215 8.21 -1.96 -15.74
CA VAL A 215 7.85 -3.36 -16.00
C VAL A 215 8.72 -3.95 -17.11
N VAL A 216 9.18 -5.19 -16.93
CA VAL A 216 9.95 -5.96 -17.91
C VAL A 216 8.96 -6.83 -18.70
N PRO A 217 8.66 -6.49 -19.98
CA PRO A 217 7.62 -7.17 -20.76
C PRO A 217 7.86 -8.66 -20.91
N GLU A 218 9.11 -9.06 -21.16
CA GLU A 218 9.49 -10.45 -21.38
C GLU A 218 9.24 -11.30 -20.14
N ASP A 219 9.52 -10.75 -18.96
CA ASP A 219 9.29 -11.41 -17.67
C ASP A 219 7.80 -11.48 -17.34
N LEU A 220 7.03 -10.43 -17.65
CA LEU A 220 5.59 -10.42 -17.47
C LEU A 220 4.91 -11.49 -18.35
N LEU A 221 5.24 -11.51 -19.63
CA LEU A 221 4.66 -12.47 -20.58
C LEU A 221 5.16 -13.90 -20.38
N SER A 222 6.30 -14.08 -19.71
CA SER A 222 6.80 -15.39 -19.28
C SER A 222 6.35 -15.77 -17.87
N ASN A 223 5.39 -15.05 -17.28
CA ASN A 223 4.81 -15.31 -15.97
C ASN A 223 5.83 -15.34 -14.81
N LYS A 224 6.83 -14.46 -14.83
CA LYS A 224 7.92 -14.41 -13.83
C LYS A 224 7.71 -13.41 -12.69
N TYR A 225 6.63 -12.64 -12.70
CA TYR A 225 6.24 -11.84 -11.53
C TYR A 225 5.58 -12.74 -10.49
N GLY A 226 5.51 -12.25 -9.26
CA GLY A 226 4.87 -12.93 -8.14
C GLY A 226 3.39 -13.20 -8.37
N HIS A 227 2.96 -14.40 -7.97
CA HIS A 227 1.58 -14.87 -8.17
C HIS A 227 1.13 -15.81 -7.05
N SER A 228 1.85 -15.83 -5.92
CA SER A 228 1.47 -16.60 -4.74
C SER A 228 1.10 -15.69 -3.57
N ILE A 229 0.32 -16.26 -2.65
CA ILE A 229 0.17 -15.71 -1.29
C ILE A 229 0.61 -16.73 -0.26
N HIS A 230 1.18 -16.24 0.83
CA HIS A 230 1.84 -17.01 1.86
C HIS A 230 1.13 -16.84 3.20
N PHE A 231 0.74 -17.93 3.83
CA PHE A 231 0.15 -17.95 5.16
C PHE A 231 1.19 -18.38 6.17
N TRP A 232 1.32 -17.58 7.21
CA TRP A 232 2.32 -17.76 8.25
C TRP A 232 1.64 -18.02 9.58
N ASN A 233 2.21 -18.91 10.39
CA ASN A 233 2.01 -18.84 11.82
C ASN A 233 2.71 -17.58 12.32
N LEU A 234 1.94 -16.62 12.83
CA LEU A 234 2.45 -15.29 13.14
C LEU A 234 3.52 -15.35 14.24
N ARG A 235 3.25 -16.06 15.34
CA ARG A 235 4.15 -16.17 16.50
C ARG A 235 5.35 -17.09 16.28
N GLU A 236 5.16 -18.22 15.60
CA GLU A 236 6.27 -19.12 15.25
C GLU A 236 7.15 -18.55 14.14
N ARG A 237 6.68 -17.49 13.46
CA ARG A 237 7.33 -16.83 12.33
C ARG A 237 7.71 -17.80 11.22
N ARG A 238 6.75 -18.68 10.90
CA ARG A 238 6.92 -19.80 9.98
C ARG A 238 5.86 -19.79 8.89
N ASN A 239 6.27 -19.91 7.64
CA ASN A 239 5.38 -20.17 6.52
C ASN A 239 4.76 -21.57 6.67
N VAL A 240 3.44 -21.64 6.82
CA VAL A 240 2.72 -22.91 7.02
C VAL A 240 1.99 -23.35 5.76
N GLN A 241 1.66 -22.42 4.86
CA GLN A 241 1.00 -22.71 3.60
C GLN A 241 1.35 -21.64 2.55
N THR A 242 1.51 -22.05 1.31
CA THR A 242 1.65 -21.15 0.15
C THR A 242 0.65 -21.59 -0.89
N ILE A 243 -0.11 -20.64 -1.43
CA ILE A 243 -1.13 -20.88 -2.45
C ILE A 243 -0.77 -20.05 -3.68
N ASP A 244 -0.56 -20.76 -4.79
CA ASP A 244 -0.40 -20.17 -6.12
C ASP A 244 -1.79 -19.76 -6.65
N LEU A 245 -1.93 -18.50 -7.08
CA LEU A 245 -3.16 -17.95 -7.64
C LEU A 245 -3.36 -18.35 -9.12
N GLY A 246 -2.36 -18.97 -9.74
CA GLY A 246 -2.27 -19.36 -11.14
C GLY A 246 -1.20 -18.55 -11.86
N ALA A 247 -0.33 -19.22 -12.63
CA ALA A 247 0.81 -18.58 -13.29
C ALA A 247 0.44 -17.40 -14.19
N ASN A 248 -0.76 -17.37 -14.77
CA ASN A 248 -1.22 -16.24 -15.59
C ASN A 248 -1.58 -14.99 -14.77
N HIS A 249 -1.88 -15.13 -13.47
CA HIS A 249 -2.27 -14.04 -12.58
C HIS A 249 -1.05 -13.33 -12.00
N GLN A 250 -0.57 -12.27 -12.63
CA GLN A 250 0.70 -11.64 -12.32
C GLN A 250 0.54 -10.44 -11.38
N MET A 251 1.51 -10.31 -10.46
CA MET A 251 1.62 -9.26 -9.44
C MET A 251 0.45 -9.33 -8.44
N ALA A 252 0.55 -10.28 -7.49
CA ALA A 252 -0.31 -10.33 -6.32
C ALA A 252 0.15 -9.25 -5.32
N LEU A 253 -0.58 -8.14 -5.26
CA LEU A 253 -0.15 -6.95 -4.52
C LEU A 253 -0.77 -6.89 -3.13
N GLU A 254 -1.75 -6.01 -2.94
CA GLU A 254 -2.21 -5.59 -1.63
C GLU A 254 -3.02 -6.68 -0.92
N ILE A 255 -2.74 -6.89 0.37
CA ILE A 255 -3.40 -7.83 1.28
C ILE A 255 -4.31 -7.05 2.22
N ARG A 256 -5.60 -7.38 2.25
CA ARG A 256 -6.60 -6.75 3.13
C ARG A 256 -7.39 -7.80 3.91
N PRO A 257 -6.96 -8.19 5.13
CA PRO A 257 -7.79 -9.01 6.01
C PRO A 257 -9.06 -8.26 6.41
N ALA A 258 -10.11 -8.98 6.79
CA ALA A 258 -11.25 -8.37 7.46
C ALA A 258 -10.80 -7.62 8.72
N HIS A 259 -11.39 -6.45 8.97
CA HIS A 259 -11.10 -5.63 10.15
C HIS A 259 -11.66 -6.26 11.42
N ASP A 260 -12.83 -6.92 11.35
CA ASP A 260 -13.33 -7.69 12.47
C ASP A 260 -12.43 -8.92 12.72
N PRO A 261 -11.69 -8.98 13.84
CA PRO A 261 -10.74 -10.05 14.10
C PRO A 261 -11.41 -11.41 14.32
N ALA A 262 -12.73 -11.44 14.53
CA ALA A 262 -13.48 -12.69 14.58
C ALA A 262 -13.59 -13.37 13.22
N LYS A 263 -13.40 -12.65 12.11
CA LYS A 263 -13.49 -13.16 10.74
C LYS A 263 -12.14 -13.68 10.26
N ASP A 264 -12.17 -14.84 9.62
CA ASP A 264 -10.99 -15.53 9.11
C ASP A 264 -10.91 -15.46 7.57
N TYR A 265 -11.14 -14.28 6.98
CA TYR A 265 -11.02 -14.04 5.53
C TYR A 265 -10.30 -12.72 5.21
N GLY A 266 -9.97 -12.54 3.93
CA GLY A 266 -9.54 -11.26 3.39
C GLY A 266 -9.39 -11.28 1.88
N PHE A 267 -8.86 -10.19 1.33
CA PHE A 267 -8.81 -9.93 -0.11
C PHE A 267 -7.40 -9.61 -0.58
N CYS A 268 -7.03 -10.12 -1.76
CA CYS A 268 -5.79 -9.83 -2.46
C CYS A 268 -6.10 -9.27 -3.85
N GLY A 269 -5.52 -8.12 -4.19
CA GLY A 269 -5.60 -7.56 -5.54
C GLY A 269 -4.53 -8.12 -6.47
N VAL A 270 -4.91 -8.56 -7.67
CA VAL A 270 -4.00 -9.00 -8.73
C VAL A 270 -4.09 -8.05 -9.91
N VAL A 271 -2.94 -7.52 -10.32
CA VAL A 271 -2.83 -6.43 -11.30
C VAL A 271 -3.37 -6.84 -12.66
N VAL A 272 -2.92 -7.98 -13.17
CA VAL A 272 -3.17 -8.39 -14.56
C VAL A 272 -3.12 -9.90 -14.74
N ASP A 273 -4.03 -10.41 -15.55
CA ASP A 273 -4.01 -11.76 -16.12
C ASP A 273 -3.36 -11.71 -17.52
N THR A 274 -2.29 -12.48 -17.73
CA THR A 274 -1.51 -12.44 -18.99
C THR A 274 -2.22 -13.06 -20.18
N GLU A 275 -3.31 -13.80 -19.98
CA GLU A 275 -4.09 -14.41 -21.07
C GLU A 275 -5.15 -13.48 -21.63
N ASN A 276 -5.66 -12.56 -20.83
CA ASN A 276 -6.87 -11.78 -21.17
C ASN A 276 -6.86 -10.32 -20.66
N LEU A 277 -5.79 -9.86 -20.01
CA LEU A 277 -5.61 -8.52 -19.47
C LEU A 277 -6.59 -8.12 -18.34
N GLN A 278 -7.32 -9.06 -17.75
CA GLN A 278 -8.22 -8.77 -16.64
C GLN A 278 -7.46 -8.42 -15.36
N GLY A 279 -8.03 -7.53 -14.56
CA GLY A 279 -7.68 -7.41 -13.15
C GLY A 279 -8.59 -8.30 -12.31
N ALA A 280 -8.11 -8.74 -11.14
CA ALA A 280 -8.87 -9.65 -10.30
C ALA A 280 -8.71 -9.35 -8.81
N ILE A 281 -9.74 -9.69 -8.03
CA ILE A 281 -9.63 -9.84 -6.58
C ILE A 281 -9.78 -11.31 -6.23
N PHE A 282 -8.85 -11.80 -5.41
CA PHE A 282 -8.90 -13.12 -4.80
C PHE A 282 -9.29 -12.98 -3.33
N THR A 283 -10.31 -13.71 -2.90
CA THR A 283 -10.71 -13.81 -1.51
C THR A 283 -10.10 -15.07 -0.91
N TRP A 284 -9.41 -14.96 0.22
CA TRP A 284 -8.99 -16.12 1.01
C TRP A 284 -9.87 -16.32 2.24
N TRP A 285 -9.93 -17.54 2.75
CA TRP A 285 -10.53 -17.84 4.05
C TRP A 285 -9.84 -19.02 4.73
N ARG A 286 -9.90 -19.06 6.06
CA ARG A 286 -9.42 -20.20 6.85
C ARG A 286 -10.55 -21.21 7.03
N LYS A 287 -10.25 -22.48 6.78
CA LYS A 287 -11.15 -23.61 7.02
C LYS A 287 -11.11 -24.05 8.48
N ALA A 288 -12.07 -24.88 8.84
CA ALA A 288 -12.18 -25.48 10.18
C ALA A 288 -10.97 -26.37 10.55
N ASP A 289 -10.29 -26.96 9.57
CA ASP A 289 -9.06 -27.73 9.78
C ASP A 289 -7.79 -26.86 9.96
N GLY A 290 -7.95 -25.54 9.92
CA GLY A 290 -6.88 -24.56 10.09
C GLY A 290 -6.12 -24.20 8.82
N THR A 291 -6.34 -24.89 7.70
CA THR A 291 -5.76 -24.57 6.39
C THR A 291 -6.51 -23.44 5.69
N PHE A 292 -5.91 -22.83 4.69
CA PHE A 292 -6.49 -21.73 3.92
C PHE A 292 -6.92 -22.17 2.52
N GLU A 293 -7.95 -21.54 2.00
CA GLU A 293 -8.37 -21.61 0.60
C GLU A 293 -8.49 -20.21 0.01
N VAL A 294 -8.40 -20.13 -1.32
CA VAL A 294 -8.41 -18.87 -2.06
C VAL A 294 -9.23 -19.04 -3.33
N LYS A 295 -10.03 -18.03 -3.66
CA LYS A 295 -10.89 -18.03 -4.84
C LYS A 295 -10.91 -16.65 -5.49
N LYS A 296 -10.84 -16.60 -6.83
CA LYS A 296 -11.15 -15.39 -7.60
C LYS A 296 -12.63 -15.04 -7.43
N THR A 297 -12.92 -13.88 -6.84
CA THR A 297 -14.29 -13.43 -6.50
C THR A 297 -14.73 -12.19 -7.27
N ILE A 298 -13.78 -11.38 -7.75
CA ILE A 298 -14.03 -10.25 -8.65
C ILE A 298 -13.16 -10.39 -9.89
N THR A 299 -13.73 -10.05 -11.04
CA THR A 299 -13.05 -9.93 -12.32
C THR A 299 -13.41 -8.57 -12.92
N ILE A 300 -12.40 -7.87 -13.45
CA ILE A 300 -12.53 -6.55 -14.06
C ILE A 300 -11.94 -6.63 -15.46
N ASP A 301 -12.77 -6.38 -16.46
CA ASP A 301 -12.39 -6.50 -17.86
C ASP A 301 -11.49 -5.33 -18.33
N PRO A 302 -10.56 -5.59 -19.26
CA PRO A 302 -9.81 -4.52 -19.91
C PRO A 302 -10.74 -3.64 -20.77
N GLN A 303 -10.32 -2.40 -21.00
CA GLN A 303 -11.01 -1.47 -21.90
C GLN A 303 -10.41 -1.53 -23.31
N PRO A 304 -11.16 -1.90 -24.35
CA PRO A 304 -10.68 -1.83 -25.73
C PRO A 304 -10.26 -0.41 -26.13
N ALA A 305 -9.19 -0.30 -26.91
CA ALA A 305 -8.67 0.98 -27.41
C ALA A 305 -7.92 0.80 -28.73
N ALA A 306 -7.90 1.85 -29.56
CA ALA A 306 -7.10 1.84 -30.78
C ALA A 306 -5.59 1.82 -30.44
N ALA A 307 -4.78 1.16 -31.26
CA ALA A 307 -3.34 1.06 -31.04
C ALA A 307 -2.65 2.44 -30.96
N ASP A 308 -3.16 3.44 -31.68
CA ASP A 308 -2.62 4.81 -31.66
C ASP A 308 -2.86 5.54 -30.33
N ASP A 309 -3.86 5.09 -29.56
CA ASP A 309 -4.18 5.63 -28.23
C ASP A 309 -3.41 4.91 -27.09
N LEU A 310 -2.68 3.84 -27.42
CA LEU A 310 -2.03 2.95 -26.46
C LEU A 310 -0.51 3.22 -26.35
N PRO A 311 0.06 3.11 -25.14
CA PRO A 311 1.50 2.98 -24.96
C PRO A 311 2.05 1.78 -25.74
N GLU A 312 3.32 1.84 -26.15
CA GLU A 312 3.96 0.84 -27.02
C GLU A 312 3.74 -0.61 -26.54
N LEU A 313 3.90 -0.85 -25.24
CA LEU A 313 3.70 -2.17 -24.62
C LEU A 313 2.28 -2.72 -24.80
N LEU A 314 1.26 -1.84 -24.89
CA LEU A 314 -0.14 -2.23 -24.96
C LEU A 314 -0.69 -2.30 -26.39
N LYS A 315 0.02 -1.74 -27.38
CA LYS A 315 -0.47 -1.66 -28.77
C LYS A 315 -0.85 -3.01 -29.36
N GLY A 316 -0.03 -4.04 -29.11
CA GLY A 316 -0.26 -5.39 -29.61
C GLY A 316 -1.51 -6.06 -29.04
N PHE A 317 -2.03 -5.58 -27.92
CA PHE A 317 -3.20 -6.14 -27.26
C PHE A 317 -4.52 -5.44 -27.64
N GLY A 318 -4.46 -4.20 -28.15
CA GLY A 318 -5.66 -3.44 -28.53
C GLY A 318 -6.58 -3.10 -27.36
N ALA A 319 -6.07 -3.13 -26.12
CA ALA A 319 -6.83 -2.83 -24.92
C ALA A 319 -5.93 -2.32 -23.78
N VAL A 320 -6.55 -1.59 -22.85
CA VAL A 320 -5.96 -1.17 -21.58
C VAL A 320 -6.41 -2.11 -20.46
N PRO A 321 -5.51 -2.84 -19.79
CA PRO A 321 -5.85 -3.56 -18.57
C PRO A 321 -6.32 -2.59 -17.47
N PRO A 322 -7.22 -3.00 -16.56
CA PRO A 322 -7.60 -2.16 -15.42
C PRO A 322 -6.42 -1.85 -14.52
N LEU A 323 -5.44 -2.76 -14.40
CA LEU A 323 -4.27 -2.65 -13.52
C LEU A 323 -4.72 -2.37 -12.08
N VAL A 324 -5.24 -3.42 -11.43
CA VAL A 324 -5.66 -3.37 -10.02
C VAL A 324 -4.42 -3.23 -9.15
N THR A 325 -4.08 -2.00 -8.81
CA THR A 325 -2.81 -1.69 -8.12
C THR A 325 -2.99 -1.50 -6.62
N ASP A 326 -4.21 -1.18 -6.18
CA ASP A 326 -4.52 -1.06 -4.76
C ASP A 326 -5.97 -1.44 -4.46
N ILE A 327 -6.18 -1.95 -3.24
CA ILE A 327 -7.49 -2.21 -2.66
C ILE A 327 -7.55 -1.72 -1.22
N ASP A 328 -8.74 -1.34 -0.76
CA ASP A 328 -8.95 -0.99 0.65
C ASP A 328 -10.35 -1.40 1.12
N LEU A 329 -10.43 -1.93 2.35
CA LEU A 329 -11.67 -2.44 2.94
C LEU A 329 -12.20 -1.41 3.95
N SER A 330 -13.48 -1.07 3.89
CA SER A 330 -14.10 -0.20 4.90
C SER A 330 -14.12 -0.88 6.27
N LEU A 331 -14.06 -0.08 7.35
CA LEU A 331 -13.96 -0.59 8.73
C LEU A 331 -15.14 -1.47 9.19
N ASP A 332 -16.29 -1.37 8.54
CA ASP A 332 -17.45 -2.23 8.76
C ASP A 332 -17.40 -3.54 7.94
N ASP A 333 -16.30 -3.78 7.22
CA ASP A 333 -16.09 -4.89 6.28
C ASP A 333 -17.15 -4.99 5.18
N ARG A 334 -17.84 -3.89 4.87
CA ARG A 334 -18.94 -3.91 3.91
C ARG A 334 -18.53 -3.54 2.49
N PHE A 335 -17.59 -2.62 2.33
CA PHE A 335 -17.20 -2.10 1.03
C PHE A 335 -15.73 -2.30 0.75
N LEU A 336 -15.42 -2.97 -0.37
CA LEU A 336 -14.07 -3.06 -0.91
C LEU A 336 -13.92 -2.04 -2.03
N TYR A 337 -12.98 -1.11 -1.87
CA TYR A 337 -12.58 -0.15 -2.88
C TYR A 337 -11.43 -0.72 -3.70
N VAL A 338 -11.47 -0.53 -5.02
CA VAL A 338 -10.51 -1.11 -5.96
C VAL A 338 -10.02 -0.05 -6.95
N ALA A 339 -8.72 0.26 -6.92
CA ALA A 339 -8.10 1.22 -7.80
C ALA A 339 -7.66 0.57 -9.13
N CYS A 340 -8.38 0.90 -10.20
CA CYS A 340 -8.07 0.48 -11.56
C CYS A 340 -7.23 1.56 -12.25
N TRP A 341 -5.91 1.51 -12.05
CA TRP A 341 -4.98 2.56 -12.46
C TRP A 341 -4.87 2.72 -13.99
N GLY A 342 -5.00 1.63 -14.74
CA GLY A 342 -4.90 1.63 -16.20
C GLY A 342 -6.13 2.28 -16.84
N THR A 343 -7.32 1.80 -16.48
CA THR A 343 -8.59 2.33 -17.03
C THR A 343 -8.97 3.69 -16.45
N GLY A 344 -8.42 4.06 -15.29
CA GLY A 344 -8.72 5.34 -14.64
C GLY A 344 -10.03 5.29 -13.85
N GLU A 345 -10.26 4.22 -13.10
CA GLU A 345 -11.51 3.97 -12.40
C GLU A 345 -11.25 3.59 -10.93
N MET A 346 -12.12 4.04 -10.04
CA MET A 346 -12.18 3.54 -8.66
C MET A 346 -13.53 2.84 -8.49
N HIS A 347 -13.48 1.54 -8.25
CA HIS A 347 -14.68 0.72 -8.03
C HIS A 347 -14.96 0.62 -6.54
N GLN A 348 -16.24 0.49 -6.19
CA GLN A 348 -16.70 0.11 -4.87
C GLN A 348 -17.54 -1.16 -5.02
N TYR A 349 -17.16 -2.22 -4.32
CA TYR A 349 -17.90 -3.48 -4.25
C TYR A 349 -18.51 -3.64 -2.86
N ASP A 350 -19.81 -3.98 -2.79
CA ASP A 350 -20.42 -4.51 -1.57
C ASP A 350 -19.92 -5.95 -1.39
N VAL A 351 -19.21 -6.18 -0.29
CA VAL A 351 -18.59 -7.45 0.11
C VAL A 351 -19.20 -7.99 1.41
N SER A 352 -20.45 -7.60 1.74
CA SER A 352 -21.20 -8.20 2.86
C SER A 352 -21.25 -9.73 2.78
N ASP A 353 -21.26 -10.27 1.55
CA ASP A 353 -20.86 -11.64 1.26
C ASP A 353 -19.49 -11.61 0.55
N PRO A 354 -18.39 -11.99 1.21
CA PRO A 354 -17.05 -11.91 0.63
C PRO A 354 -16.83 -12.91 -0.52
N MET A 355 -17.72 -13.91 -0.69
CA MET A 355 -17.67 -14.91 -1.76
C MET A 355 -18.54 -14.56 -2.97
N ALA A 356 -19.39 -13.54 -2.85
CA ALA A 356 -20.18 -13.00 -3.94
C ALA A 356 -20.20 -11.45 -3.95
N PRO A 357 -19.04 -10.78 -4.11
CA PRO A 357 -18.97 -9.33 -4.19
C PRO A 357 -19.85 -8.75 -5.31
N LYS A 358 -20.47 -7.59 -5.05
CA LYS A 358 -21.34 -6.91 -6.01
C LYS A 358 -20.88 -5.49 -6.24
N LEU A 359 -20.70 -5.09 -7.50
CA LEU A 359 -20.35 -3.70 -7.83
C LEU A 359 -21.47 -2.77 -7.35
N ALA A 360 -21.14 -1.86 -6.44
CA ALA A 360 -22.07 -0.91 -5.82
C ALA A 360 -21.92 0.50 -6.41
N GLY A 361 -20.72 0.86 -6.87
CA GLY A 361 -20.44 2.17 -7.44
C GLY A 361 -19.12 2.23 -8.19
N LYS A 362 -18.98 3.26 -9.03
CA LYS A 362 -17.77 3.55 -9.78
C LYS A 362 -17.60 5.05 -9.97
N VAL A 363 -16.38 5.53 -9.84
CA VAL A 363 -15.98 6.88 -10.28
C VAL A 363 -14.83 6.80 -11.26
N GLU A 364 -14.80 7.74 -12.21
CA GLU A 364 -13.76 7.82 -13.24
C GLU A 364 -12.83 9.00 -12.96
N ILE A 365 -11.52 8.76 -13.03
CA ILE A 365 -10.49 9.76 -12.76
C ILE A 365 -9.20 9.37 -13.49
N GLY A 366 -8.80 10.18 -14.46
CA GLY A 366 -7.62 9.94 -15.27
C GLY A 366 -7.76 8.74 -16.22
N GLY A 367 -6.79 7.83 -16.17
CA GLY A 367 -6.69 6.65 -17.05
C GLY A 367 -5.89 6.89 -18.33
N ILE A 368 -5.34 5.80 -18.89
CA ILE A 368 -4.45 5.85 -20.07
C ILE A 368 -5.19 6.40 -21.29
N VAL A 369 -6.43 5.93 -21.51
CA VAL A 369 -7.25 6.31 -22.67
C VAL A 369 -8.29 7.36 -22.30
N LYS A 370 -9.11 7.12 -21.26
CA LYS A 370 -10.22 8.02 -20.89
C LYS A 370 -9.76 9.43 -20.51
N LYS A 371 -8.62 9.54 -19.80
CA LYS A 371 -8.01 10.81 -19.36
C LYS A 371 -9.02 11.74 -18.66
N THR A 372 -9.94 11.18 -17.88
CA THR A 372 -11.00 11.92 -17.20
C THR A 372 -10.39 12.99 -16.29
N ALA A 373 -10.73 14.26 -16.51
CA ALA A 373 -10.14 15.36 -15.77
C ALA A 373 -10.58 15.37 -14.30
N HIS A 374 -9.74 15.88 -13.40
CA HIS A 374 -10.17 16.16 -12.03
C HIS A 374 -11.30 17.22 -12.07
N PRO A 375 -12.32 17.16 -11.17
CA PRO A 375 -13.33 18.21 -11.07
C PRO A 375 -12.75 19.63 -10.89
N GLY A 376 -11.56 19.73 -10.29
CA GLY A 376 -10.79 20.97 -10.16
C GLY A 376 -10.04 21.41 -11.44
N GLY A 377 -10.31 20.82 -12.61
CA GLY A 377 -9.73 21.20 -13.91
C GLY A 377 -8.27 20.80 -14.15
N LYS A 378 -7.60 20.22 -13.16
CA LYS A 378 -6.22 19.73 -13.29
C LYS A 378 -6.21 18.42 -14.08
N ARG A 379 -5.22 18.27 -14.97
CA ARG A 379 -4.97 17.03 -15.70
C ARG A 379 -4.34 16.01 -14.76
N PHE A 380 -4.82 14.77 -14.81
CA PHE A 380 -4.10 13.62 -14.27
C PHE A 380 -3.11 13.10 -15.30
N ALA A 381 -1.99 12.55 -14.84
CA ALA A 381 -1.07 11.83 -15.71
C ALA A 381 -1.65 10.46 -16.11
N TYR A 382 -2.24 9.73 -15.16
CA TYR A 382 -2.79 8.37 -15.34
C TYR A 382 -3.98 8.14 -14.39
N GLY A 383 -4.31 6.91 -14.00
CA GLY A 383 -5.45 6.60 -13.14
C GLY A 383 -5.22 6.79 -11.64
N PRO A 384 -6.24 6.44 -10.82
CA PRO A 384 -6.18 6.58 -9.37
C PRO A 384 -5.14 5.62 -8.79
N ARG A 385 -4.45 6.10 -7.76
CA ARG A 385 -3.59 5.30 -6.90
C ARG A 385 -3.77 5.79 -5.48
N TRP A 386 -3.94 4.89 -4.52
CA TRP A 386 -3.95 5.27 -3.11
C TRP A 386 -2.49 5.43 -2.67
N SER A 387 -2.17 6.59 -2.09
CA SER A 387 -1.02 6.65 -1.19
C SER A 387 -1.51 6.07 0.13
N ARG A 388 -0.96 4.95 0.62
CA ARG A 388 -1.24 4.49 1.98
C ARG A 388 -0.92 5.64 2.93
N SER A 389 -1.93 6.42 3.29
CA SER A 389 -1.83 7.34 4.41
C SER A 389 -1.91 6.49 5.65
N ALA A 390 -1.26 6.92 6.71
CA ALA A 390 -1.18 6.18 7.95
C ALA A 390 -2.58 5.88 8.58
N ALA A 391 -3.68 6.38 8.00
CA ALA A 391 -5.07 6.02 8.30
C ALA A 391 -5.47 4.57 7.92
N THR A 392 -4.83 3.90 6.95
CA THR A 392 -5.17 2.48 6.67
C THR A 392 -4.58 1.53 7.71
N ALA A 393 -3.50 1.93 8.40
CA ALA A 393 -3.01 1.26 9.62
C ALA A 393 -3.78 1.68 10.88
N SER A 394 -4.70 2.64 10.75
CA SER A 394 -5.56 3.11 11.83
C SER A 394 -6.81 3.79 11.34
N ALA A 395 -7.84 2.98 11.11
CA ALA A 395 -9.12 3.30 11.71
C ALA A 395 -9.58 4.77 11.53
N SER A 396 -9.86 5.18 10.29
CA SER A 396 -10.90 6.16 9.96
C SER A 396 -11.07 6.25 8.45
N THR A 397 -12.07 5.57 7.92
CA THR A 397 -12.73 5.99 6.67
C THR A 397 -14.17 6.31 7.05
N GLY A 398 -14.42 7.58 7.40
CA GLY A 398 -15.78 8.06 7.60
C GLY A 398 -16.58 7.97 6.29
N PRO A 399 -17.93 7.85 6.36
CA PRO A 399 -18.75 7.80 5.16
C PRO A 399 -18.63 9.13 4.41
N THR A 400 -18.08 9.09 3.20
CA THR A 400 -18.13 10.21 2.25
C THR A 400 -19.60 10.51 1.94
N ARG A 401 -20.16 11.55 2.55
CA ARG A 401 -21.46 12.10 2.14
C ARG A 401 -21.28 12.82 0.81
N SER A 402 -22.22 12.58 -0.10
CA SER A 402 -22.32 13.24 -1.39
C SER A 402 -22.28 14.77 -1.26
N ILE A 403 -21.42 15.39 -2.06
CA ILE A 403 -21.24 16.86 -2.14
C ILE A 403 -22.46 17.46 -2.88
N PRO A 404 -23.16 18.47 -2.33
CA PRO A 404 -24.07 19.30 -3.11
C PRO A 404 -23.28 20.28 -3.97
N HIS A 405 -23.71 20.45 -5.23
CA HIS A 405 -23.12 21.38 -6.18
C HIS A 405 -22.99 22.82 -5.66
N GLY A 406 -21.84 23.43 -5.97
CA GLY A 406 -21.72 24.87 -6.20
C GLY A 406 -20.93 25.62 -5.14
N THR A 407 -19.67 25.95 -5.45
CA THR A 407 -19.16 27.34 -5.44
C THR A 407 -17.76 27.36 -6.06
N THR A 408 -17.60 28.18 -7.09
CA THR A 408 -16.33 28.49 -7.76
C THR A 408 -15.48 29.39 -6.87
N SER A 409 -14.22 29.03 -6.60
CA SER A 409 -13.19 30.00 -6.21
C SER A 409 -11.86 29.68 -6.92
N SER A 410 -11.24 30.75 -7.42
CA SER A 410 -10.04 30.75 -8.25
C SER A 410 -8.77 30.56 -7.42
N ILE A 411 -7.94 29.57 -7.79
CA ILE A 411 -6.62 29.32 -7.20
C ILE A 411 -5.55 30.09 -8.00
N PRO A 412 -4.61 30.83 -7.37
CA PRO A 412 -3.49 31.45 -8.07
C PRO A 412 -2.46 30.41 -8.54
N THR A 413 -1.95 30.64 -9.75
CA THR A 413 -1.00 29.80 -10.48
C THR A 413 0.36 29.67 -9.80
N THR A 414 0.75 28.45 -9.46
CA THR A 414 2.16 28.00 -9.42
C THR A 414 2.31 26.80 -10.35
N ARG A 415 3.29 26.87 -11.26
CA ARG A 415 3.59 25.84 -12.27
C ARG A 415 4.04 24.56 -11.56
N ALA A 416 3.16 23.57 -11.45
CA ALA A 416 3.54 22.19 -11.18
C ALA A 416 3.90 21.53 -12.52
N GLY A 417 5.18 21.18 -12.69
CA GLY A 417 5.66 20.37 -13.80
C GLY A 417 4.99 19.00 -13.81
N THR A 418 4.95 18.38 -14.98
CA THR A 418 4.33 17.07 -15.25
C THR A 418 5.09 15.92 -14.59
N TRP A 419 4.41 15.07 -13.81
CA TRP A 419 4.98 13.97 -13.03
C TRP A 419 4.74 12.60 -13.70
N SER A 420 5.77 11.75 -13.80
CA SER A 420 5.75 10.51 -14.60
C SER A 420 6.23 9.27 -13.84
N TRP A 421 5.49 8.16 -13.94
CA TRP A 421 6.09 6.84 -14.20
C TRP A 421 6.47 6.83 -15.68
N ARG A 422 7.77 6.77 -16.01
CA ARG A 422 8.22 6.50 -17.39
C ARG A 422 8.48 5.00 -17.50
N MET A 423 7.69 4.29 -18.30
CA MET A 423 8.16 3.10 -18.98
C MET A 423 9.29 3.56 -19.93
N ARG A 424 10.56 3.35 -19.56
CA ARG A 424 11.68 3.60 -20.47
C ARG A 424 12.06 2.30 -21.15
N ALA A 425 11.50 2.03 -22.32
CA ALA A 425 12.13 1.11 -23.26
C ALA A 425 13.40 1.79 -23.78
N LYS A 426 14.59 1.34 -23.35
CA LYS A 426 15.85 1.70 -24.03
C LYS A 426 15.91 0.89 -25.32
N MET A 427 15.78 1.55 -26.47
CA MET A 427 16.25 0.98 -27.74
C MET A 427 17.77 0.87 -27.67
N ALA A 428 18.30 -0.35 -27.74
CA ALA A 428 19.69 -0.57 -28.11
C ALA A 428 19.84 -0.24 -29.61
N GLY A 429 20.81 0.60 -29.94
CA GLY A 429 21.32 0.75 -31.30
C GLY A 429 22.32 -0.34 -31.65
#